data_AF-A0A951K9Z8-F1
#
_entry.id   AF-A0A951K9Z8-F1
#
_cell.length_a   1.000
_cell.length_b   1.000
_cell.length_c   1.000
_cell.angle_alpha   90.00
_cell.angle_beta   90.00
_cell.angle_gamma   90.00
#
_symmetry.space_group_name_H-M   'P 1'
#
loop_
_entity.id
_entity.type
_entity.pdbx_description
1 polymer ?
#
loop_
_entity_poly.entity_id
_entity_poly.type
_entity_poly.pdbx_seq_one_letter_code
_entity_poly.pdbx_strand_id
1 'polypeptide(L)'
;MDRQPAPGERDSAYDLFQRGSRLLAERHPGAAAVLLERALKLEPGKASILEALGQAYFNVGSHQLAADRFAAIVDADPLAHYAHFGLGVSRARLGDHRVARRHLRMAVFLKPENESYQRALARLGDATET
;
A
#
# COMPACT_ATOMS: atom_id res chain seq x y z
N MET A 1 -27.82 6.70 -34.57
CA MET A 1 -28.44 6.51 -33.25
C MET A 1 -27.65 5.43 -32.54
N ASP A 2 -26.57 5.81 -31.88
CA ASP A 2 -25.72 4.89 -31.14
C ASP A 2 -26.40 4.52 -29.81
N ARG A 3 -26.58 3.23 -29.63
CA ARG A 3 -27.28 2.63 -28.49
C ARG A 3 -26.44 2.79 -27.24
N GLN A 4 -26.70 3.81 -26.42
CA GLN A 4 -26.11 3.90 -25.09
C GLN A 4 -26.78 2.88 -24.14
N PRO A 5 -25.99 2.16 -23.32
CA PRO A 5 -26.48 1.00 -22.57
C PRO A 5 -27.32 1.42 -21.35
N ALA A 6 -28.29 0.58 -20.98
CA ALA A 6 -29.12 0.69 -19.79
C ALA A 6 -28.75 -0.41 -18.76
N PRO A 7 -29.41 -0.43 -17.59
CA PRO A 7 -28.84 -0.33 -16.25
C PRO A 7 -28.03 -1.57 -15.81
N GLY A 8 -26.79 -1.36 -15.36
CA GLY A 8 -25.90 -2.43 -14.87
C GLY A 8 -24.42 -2.20 -15.19
N GLU A 9 -23.89 -1.01 -14.91
CA GLU A 9 -22.46 -0.70 -15.05
C GLU A 9 -21.65 -1.68 -14.20
N ARG A 10 -20.99 -2.65 -14.85
CA ARG A 10 -19.96 -3.44 -14.19
C ARG A 10 -18.83 -2.47 -13.86
N ASP A 11 -18.75 -2.02 -12.60
CA ASP A 11 -17.66 -1.15 -12.16
C ASP A 11 -16.32 -1.74 -12.68
N SER A 12 -15.59 -1.00 -13.51
CA SER A 12 -14.29 -1.48 -13.99
C SER A 12 -13.28 -1.49 -12.84
N ALA A 13 -12.18 -2.23 -13.00
CA ALA A 13 -11.08 -2.19 -12.02
C ALA A 13 -10.60 -0.76 -11.79
N TYR A 14 -10.57 0.03 -12.87
CA TYR A 14 -10.22 1.44 -12.85
C TYR A 14 -11.22 2.28 -12.05
N ASP A 15 -12.54 2.13 -12.26
CA ASP A 15 -13.56 2.90 -11.53
C ASP A 15 -13.54 2.60 -10.04
N LEU A 16 -13.41 1.31 -9.69
CA LEU A 16 -13.27 0.86 -8.30
C LEU A 16 -12.00 1.42 -7.66
N PHE A 17 -10.88 1.40 -8.38
CA PHE A 17 -9.62 1.97 -7.92
C PHE A 17 -9.71 3.49 -7.69
N GLN A 18 -10.33 4.24 -8.61
CA GLN A 18 -10.49 5.69 -8.48
C GLN A 18 -11.36 6.04 -7.27
N ARG A 19 -12.47 5.33 -7.08
CA ARG A 19 -13.35 5.53 -5.92
C ARG A 19 -12.67 5.13 -4.62
N GLY A 20 -11.95 4.00 -4.60
CA GLY A 20 -11.17 3.55 -3.44
C GLY A 20 -10.07 4.54 -3.06
N SER A 21 -9.35 5.08 -4.05
CA SER A 21 -8.31 6.10 -3.83
C SER A 21 -8.89 7.41 -3.30
N ARG A 22 -10.07 7.82 -3.76
CA ARG A 22 -10.78 8.98 -3.21
C ARG A 22 -11.16 8.77 -1.74
N LEU A 23 -11.68 7.60 -1.40
CA LEU A 23 -12.01 7.26 -0.01
C LEU A 23 -10.78 7.26 0.90
N LEU A 24 -9.60 6.88 0.40
CA LEU A 24 -8.35 7.03 1.14
C LEU A 24 -8.01 8.49 1.43
N ALA A 25 -8.17 9.38 0.43
CA ALA A 25 -7.96 10.81 0.60
C ALA A 25 -8.95 11.42 1.61
N GLU A 26 -10.18 10.93 1.64
CA GLU A 26 -11.23 11.36 2.58
C GLU A 26 -11.10 10.71 3.98
N ARG A 27 -10.05 9.91 4.23
CA ARG A 27 -9.81 9.19 5.49
C ARG A 27 -10.90 8.16 5.83
N HIS A 28 -11.46 7.51 4.81
CA HIS A 28 -12.38 6.37 4.91
C HIS A 28 -11.72 5.04 4.49
N PRO A 29 -10.66 4.57 5.18
CA PRO A 29 -9.83 3.47 4.71
C PRO A 29 -10.56 2.11 4.69
N GLY A 30 -11.54 1.88 5.56
CA GLY A 30 -12.34 0.65 5.55
C GLY A 30 -13.19 0.53 4.28
N ALA A 31 -13.89 1.60 3.91
CA ALA A 31 -14.67 1.64 2.67
C ALA A 31 -13.77 1.57 1.42
N ALA A 32 -12.59 2.20 1.49
CA ALA A 32 -11.59 2.10 0.43
C ALA A 32 -11.13 0.65 0.22
N ALA A 33 -10.82 -0.09 1.29
CA ALA A 33 -10.38 -1.48 1.21
C ALA A 33 -11.39 -2.36 0.47
N VAL A 34 -12.69 -2.21 0.76
CA VAL A 34 -13.76 -2.97 0.09
C VAL A 34 -13.77 -2.75 -1.43
N LEU A 35 -13.64 -1.49 -1.87
CA LEU A 35 -13.62 -1.20 -3.32
C LEU A 35 -12.32 -1.69 -3.97
N LEU A 36 -11.19 -1.53 -3.29
CA LEU A 36 -9.88 -1.92 -3.79
C LEU A 36 -9.71 -3.45 -3.85
N GLU A 37 -10.31 -4.20 -2.93
CA GLU A 37 -10.39 -5.68 -3.01
C GLU A 37 -11.19 -6.13 -4.24
N ARG A 38 -12.30 -5.46 -4.56
CA ARG A 38 -13.06 -5.73 -5.78
C ARG A 38 -12.22 -5.38 -7.02
N ALA A 39 -11.50 -4.26 -7.01
CA ALA A 39 -10.62 -3.86 -8.10
C ALA A 39 -9.51 -4.91 -8.33
N LEU A 40 -8.90 -5.42 -7.24
CA LEU A 40 -7.85 -6.43 -7.29
C LEU A 40 -8.34 -7.76 -7.87
N LYS A 41 -9.61 -8.14 -7.63
CA LYS A 41 -10.20 -9.34 -8.23
C LYS A 41 -10.33 -9.21 -9.76
N LEU A 42 -10.53 -8.00 -10.27
CA LEU A 42 -10.63 -7.73 -11.71
C LEU A 42 -9.25 -7.63 -12.38
N GLU A 43 -8.26 -7.05 -11.69
CA GLU A 43 -6.87 -6.97 -12.16
C GLU A 43 -5.89 -7.46 -11.09
N PRO A 44 -5.72 -8.80 -10.97
CA PRO A 44 -4.76 -9.37 -10.03
C PRO A 44 -3.33 -8.92 -10.39
N GLY A 45 -2.61 -8.36 -9.42
CA GLY A 45 -1.21 -7.96 -9.60
C GLY A 45 -0.98 -6.53 -10.10
N LYS A 46 -2.04 -5.73 -10.33
CA LYS A 46 -1.87 -4.31 -10.64
C LYS A 46 -1.26 -3.57 -9.44
N ALA A 47 -0.01 -3.13 -9.59
CA ALA A 47 0.77 -2.50 -8.52
C ALA A 47 0.06 -1.31 -7.85
N SER A 48 -0.60 -0.44 -8.63
CA SER A 48 -1.34 0.71 -8.08
C SER A 48 -2.51 0.29 -7.18
N ILE A 49 -3.20 -0.80 -7.51
CA ILE A 49 -4.30 -1.35 -6.70
C ILE A 49 -3.75 -1.99 -5.43
N LEU A 50 -2.66 -2.77 -5.55
CA LEU A 50 -1.98 -3.36 -4.39
C LEU A 50 -1.47 -2.30 -3.42
N GLU A 51 -0.93 -1.19 -3.94
CA GLU A 51 -0.39 -0.09 -3.15
C GLU A 51 -1.50 0.60 -2.36
N ALA A 52 -2.58 1.01 -3.05
CA ALA A 52 -3.73 1.64 -2.42
C ALA A 52 -4.39 0.70 -1.39
N LEU A 53 -4.50 -0.59 -1.69
CA LEU A 53 -5.06 -1.56 -0.76
C LEU A 53 -4.14 -1.78 0.45
N GLY A 54 -2.83 -1.81 0.24
CA GLY A 54 -1.84 -1.85 1.33
C GLY A 54 -1.95 -0.64 2.24
N GLN A 55 -2.11 0.56 1.67
CA GLN A 55 -2.35 1.79 2.43
C GLN A 55 -3.67 1.73 3.21
N ALA A 56 -4.75 1.24 2.59
CA ALA A 56 -6.04 1.06 3.24
C ALA A 56 -5.94 0.12 4.44
N TYR A 57 -5.33 -1.06 4.26
CA TYR A 57 -5.11 -2.02 5.35
C TYR A 57 -4.24 -1.47 6.47
N PHE A 58 -3.18 -0.72 6.14
CA PHE A 58 -2.34 -0.10 7.15
C PHE A 58 -3.14 0.89 8.00
N ASN A 59 -3.98 1.70 7.37
CA ASN A 59 -4.78 2.73 8.04
C ASN A 59 -5.90 2.16 8.93
N VAL A 60 -6.40 0.95 8.65
CA VAL A 60 -7.35 0.23 9.52
C VAL A 60 -6.67 -0.65 10.58
N GLY A 61 -5.34 -0.61 10.68
CA GLY A 61 -4.59 -1.42 11.66
C GLY A 61 -4.35 -2.87 11.23
N SER A 62 -4.77 -3.26 10.02
CA SER A 62 -4.55 -4.59 9.46
C SER A 62 -3.12 -4.73 8.89
N HIS A 63 -2.12 -4.59 9.75
CA HIS A 63 -0.71 -4.48 9.37
C HIS A 63 -0.16 -5.72 8.66
N GLN A 64 -0.65 -6.92 8.98
CA GLN A 64 -0.25 -8.15 8.27
C GLN A 64 -0.73 -8.12 6.81
N LEU A 65 -2.00 -7.80 6.59
CA LEU A 65 -2.56 -7.69 5.23
C LEU A 65 -1.86 -6.59 4.41
N ALA A 66 -1.55 -5.45 5.05
CA ALA A 66 -0.77 -4.39 4.43
C ALA A 66 0.62 -4.88 4.00
N ALA A 67 1.34 -5.57 4.91
CA ALA A 67 2.65 -6.13 4.62
C ALA A 67 2.59 -7.11 3.44
N ASP A 68 1.57 -7.97 3.37
CA ASP A 68 1.40 -8.91 2.27
C ASP A 68 1.19 -8.20 0.92
N ARG A 69 0.40 -7.11 0.89
CA ARG A 69 0.20 -6.35 -0.36
C ARG A 69 1.47 -5.66 -0.83
N PHE A 70 2.21 -5.04 0.08
CA PHE A 70 3.48 -4.39 -0.26
C PHE A 70 4.58 -5.40 -0.63
N ALA A 71 4.60 -6.57 0.00
CA ALA A 71 5.52 -7.65 -0.37
C ALA A 71 5.27 -8.12 -1.80
N ALA A 72 4.02 -8.30 -2.21
CA ALA A 72 3.69 -8.66 -3.59
C ALA A 72 4.19 -7.63 -4.61
N ILE A 73 4.19 -6.34 -4.26
CA ILE A 73 4.77 -5.30 -5.13
C ILE A 73 6.30 -5.41 -5.17
N VAL A 74 6.96 -5.61 -4.02
CA VAL A 74 8.43 -5.78 -3.95
C VAL A 74 8.91 -7.01 -4.71
N ASP A 75 8.15 -8.11 -4.66
CA ASP A 75 8.47 -9.34 -5.37
C ASP A 75 8.36 -9.15 -6.90
N ALA A 76 7.44 -8.31 -7.37
CA ALA A 76 7.25 -8.00 -8.78
C ALA A 76 8.21 -6.89 -9.28
N ASP A 77 8.45 -5.88 -8.46
CA ASP A 77 9.33 -4.75 -8.71
C ASP A 77 10.20 -4.45 -7.47
N PRO A 78 11.43 -5.02 -7.43
CA PRO A 78 12.36 -4.78 -6.34
C PRO A 78 12.86 -3.32 -6.22
N LEU A 79 12.56 -2.45 -7.18
CA LEU A 79 12.94 -1.04 -7.17
C LEU A 79 11.77 -0.13 -6.75
N ALA A 80 10.61 -0.70 -6.41
CA ALA A 80 9.45 0.04 -5.91
C ALA A 80 9.71 0.61 -4.50
N HIS A 81 10.31 1.80 -4.44
CA HIS A 81 10.72 2.45 -3.19
C HIS A 81 9.57 2.62 -2.20
N TYR A 82 8.36 2.92 -2.67
CA TYR A 82 7.18 3.10 -1.82
C TYR A 82 6.69 1.77 -1.23
N ALA A 83 6.78 0.67 -1.98
CA ALA A 83 6.45 -0.65 -1.47
C ALA A 83 7.45 -1.10 -0.39
N HIS A 84 8.74 -0.82 -0.57
CA HIS A 84 9.74 -1.00 0.48
C HIS A 84 9.40 -0.19 1.74
N PHE A 85 8.98 1.06 1.59
CA PHE A 85 8.54 1.87 2.73
C PHE A 85 7.29 1.26 3.41
N GLY A 86 6.24 0.97 2.65
CA GLY A 86 4.99 0.39 3.13
C GLY A 86 5.17 -0.94 3.86
N LEU A 87 5.99 -1.84 3.29
CA LEU A 87 6.36 -3.10 3.94
C LEU A 87 7.17 -2.86 5.21
N GLY A 88 8.13 -1.93 5.17
CA GLY A 88 8.95 -1.55 6.32
C GLY A 88 8.11 -1.06 7.50
N VAL A 89 7.23 -0.09 7.28
CA VAL A 89 6.36 0.46 8.35
C VAL A 89 5.32 -0.55 8.83
N SER A 90 4.80 -1.41 7.95
CA SER A 90 3.87 -2.47 8.34
C SER A 90 4.55 -3.51 9.23
N ARG A 91 5.78 -3.93 8.89
CA ARG A 91 6.59 -4.85 9.70
C ARG A 91 6.99 -4.25 11.05
N ALA A 92 7.29 -2.95 11.08
CA ALA A 92 7.55 -2.24 12.34
C ALA A 92 6.33 -2.32 13.28
N ARG A 93 5.12 -2.11 12.75
CA ARG A 93 3.88 -2.22 13.54
C ARG A 93 3.60 -3.63 14.04
N LEU A 94 4.11 -4.65 13.36
CA LEU A 94 4.03 -6.06 13.77
C LEU A 94 5.12 -6.47 14.77
N GLY A 95 6.07 -5.58 15.10
CA GLY A 95 7.21 -5.88 15.97
C GLY A 95 8.39 -6.53 15.26
N ASP A 96 8.31 -6.77 13.94
CA ASP A 96 9.38 -7.35 13.11
C ASP A 96 10.48 -6.31 12.78
N HIS A 97 11.06 -5.67 13.79
CA HIS A 97 11.97 -4.52 13.62
C HIS A 97 13.18 -4.82 12.73
N ARG A 98 13.69 -6.05 12.76
CA ARG A 98 14.79 -6.50 11.89
C ARG A 98 14.41 -6.43 10.41
N VAL A 99 13.23 -6.94 10.06
CA VAL A 99 12.72 -6.94 8.68
C VAL A 99 12.35 -5.52 8.27
N ALA A 100 11.68 -4.79 9.17
CA ALA A 100 11.30 -3.40 8.97
C ALA A 100 12.51 -2.53 8.58
N ARG A 101 13.60 -2.62 9.36
CA ARG A 101 14.84 -1.87 9.12
C ARG A 101 15.47 -2.19 7.76
N ARG A 102 15.45 -3.45 7.32
CA ARG A 102 15.96 -3.84 6.00
C ARG A 102 15.19 -3.15 4.87
N HIS A 103 13.86 -3.19 4.92
CA HIS A 103 13.04 -2.58 3.86
C HIS A 103 13.07 -1.05 3.91
N LEU A 104 13.08 -0.43 5.10
CA LEU A 104 13.23 1.02 5.21
C LEU A 104 14.60 1.52 4.72
N ARG A 105 15.69 0.77 4.96
CA ARG A 105 17.01 1.07 4.36
C ARG A 105 16.96 1.05 2.84
N MET A 106 16.26 0.08 2.24
CA MET A 106 16.11 0.02 0.80
C MET A 106 15.29 1.20 0.26
N ALA A 107 14.19 1.57 0.94
CA ALA A 107 13.41 2.76 0.57
C ALA A 107 14.25 4.05 0.60
N VAL A 108 15.07 4.24 1.64
CA VAL A 108 16.02 5.37 1.74
C VAL A 108 17.11 5.29 0.67
N PHE A 109 17.65 4.10 0.38
CA PHE A 109 18.66 3.93 -0.67
C PHE A 109 18.12 4.30 -2.06
N LEU A 110 16.90 3.85 -2.38
CA LEU A 110 16.25 4.11 -3.66
C LEU A 110 15.76 5.55 -3.81
N LYS A 111 15.41 6.21 -2.71
CA LYS A 111 14.92 7.59 -2.69
C LYS A 111 15.48 8.39 -1.50
N PRO A 112 16.77 8.75 -1.52
CA PRO A 112 17.44 9.35 -0.38
C PRO A 112 16.90 10.73 -0.01
N GLU A 113 16.33 11.48 -0.94
CA GLU A 113 15.73 12.79 -0.71
C GLU A 113 14.35 12.74 -0.01
N ASN A 114 13.76 11.54 0.16
CA ASN A 114 12.48 11.40 0.82
C ASN A 114 12.63 11.43 2.36
N GLU A 115 12.36 12.59 2.95
CA GLU A 115 12.44 12.80 4.40
C GLU A 115 11.53 11.84 5.20
N SER A 116 10.39 11.42 4.66
CA SER A 116 9.49 10.50 5.36
C SER A 116 10.13 9.13 5.55
N TYR A 117 10.93 8.68 4.57
CA TYR A 117 11.64 7.41 4.64
C TYR A 117 12.79 7.48 5.65
N GLN A 118 13.54 8.57 5.63
CA GLN A 118 14.61 8.82 6.61
C GLN A 118 14.05 8.85 8.04
N ARG A 119 12.96 9.60 8.27
CA ARG A 119 12.31 9.69 9.59
C ARG A 119 11.78 8.34 10.06
N ALA A 120 11.23 7.52 9.16
CA ALA A 120 10.75 6.19 9.53
C ALA A 120 11.89 5.24 9.90
N LEU A 121 13.03 5.31 9.20
CA LEU A 121 14.21 4.51 9.53
C LEU A 121 14.83 4.94 10.85
N ALA A 122 14.97 6.25 11.09
CA ALA A 122 15.52 6.80 12.33
C ALA A 122 14.75 6.34 13.58
N ARG A 123 13.42 6.39 13.53
CA ARG A 123 12.55 5.92 14.63
C ARG A 123 12.74 4.45 15.03
N LEU A 124 13.27 3.61 14.14
CA LEU A 124 13.62 2.22 14.47
C LEU A 124 15.04 2.05 15.04
N GLY A 125 15.94 3.00 14.80
CA GLY A 125 17.30 3.01 15.35
C GLY A 125 17.31 3.39 16.82
N ASP A 126 16.54 4.43 17.16
CA ASP A 126 16.49 4.99 18.53
C ASP A 126 15.86 4.03 19.56
N ALA A 127 15.09 3.03 19.11
CA ALA A 127 14.37 2.10 19.98
C ALA A 127 15.17 0.85 20.40
N THR A 128 16.44 0.71 19.98
CA THR A 128 17.24 -0.52 20.20
C THR A 128 18.56 -0.32 20.97
N GLU A 129 18.75 0.84 21.62
CA GLU A 129 19.98 1.15 22.40
C GLU A 129 19.78 1.22 23.92
N THR A 130 18.72 0.60 24.47
CA THR A 130 18.52 0.38 25.92
C THR A 130 18.19 -1.06 26.21
#